data_AF-A0A377CGE0-F1
#
_entry.id   AF-A0A377CGE0-F1
#
_cell.length_a   1.000
_cell.length_b   1.000
_cell.length_c   1.000
_cell.angle_alpha   90.00
_cell.angle_beta   90.00
_cell.angle_gamma   90.00
#
_symmetry.space_group_name_H-M   'P 1'
#
loop_
_entity.id
_entity.type
_entity.pdbx_description
1 polymer ?
#
loop_
_entity_poly.entity_id
_entity_poly.type
_entity_poly.pdbx_seq_one_letter_code
_entity_poly.pdbx_strand_id
1 'polypeptide(L)' 'MMDGEANASVELTPNMAGPAFDALEKYKKDGTMPEKLTLTKSTLYLPDTAKEELEKKKNMGY' A
#
# COMPACT_ATOMS: atom_id res chain seq x y z
N MET A 1 18.80 -1.91 4.59
CA MET A 1 18.81 -1.45 3.18
C MET A 1 19.84 -0.36 2.93
N MET A 2 19.79 0.77 3.64
CA MET A 2 20.82 1.82 3.53
C MET A 2 22.18 1.37 4.06
N ASP A 3 22.21 0.78 5.26
CA ASP A 3 23.42 0.23 5.88
C ASP A 3 23.75 -1.20 5.39
N GLY A 4 23.22 -1.61 4.23
CA GLY A 4 23.48 -2.94 3.66
C GLY A 4 22.77 -4.11 4.35
N GLU A 5 22.03 -3.87 5.44
CA GLU A 5 21.36 -4.94 6.23
C GLU A 5 20.23 -5.69 5.50
N ALA A 6 19.80 -5.22 4.32
CA ALA A 6 18.77 -5.88 3.52
C ALA A 6 18.93 -5.54 2.03
N ASN A 7 18.70 -6.53 1.16
CA ASN A 7 18.91 -6.43 -0.29
C ASN A 7 17.64 -6.09 -1.10
N ALA A 8 16.46 -6.34 -0.55
CA ALA A 8 15.17 -6.07 -1.20
C ALA A 8 14.05 -6.02 -0.16
N SER A 9 13.00 -5.25 -0.44
CA SER A 9 11.83 -5.11 0.42
C SER A 9 10.62 -4.94 -0.47
N VAL A 10 9.56 -5.66 -0.15
CA VAL A 10 8.28 -5.54 -0.84
C VAL A 10 7.35 -4.79 0.08
N GLU A 11 7.01 -3.57 -0.30
CA GLU A 11 6.04 -2.77 0.46
C GLU A 11 4.63 -3.20 0.12
N LEU A 12 3.84 -3.44 1.17
CA LEU A 12 2.39 -3.53 1.10
C LEU A 12 1.82 -2.11 1.02
N THR A 13 0.86 -1.87 0.12
CA THR A 13 0.23 -0.56 0.00
C THR A 13 -0.30 -0.06 1.36
N PRO A 14 -0.10 1.23 1.70
CA PRO A 14 -0.63 1.79 2.93
C PRO A 14 -2.15 2.05 2.85
N ASN A 15 -2.72 2.16 1.64
CA ASN A 15 -4.13 2.47 1.44
C ASN A 15 -4.99 1.21 1.18
N MET A 16 -5.12 0.36 2.20
CA MET A 16 -6.07 -0.76 2.18
C MET A 16 -7.49 -0.33 2.59
N ALA A 17 -7.59 0.68 3.45
CA ALA A 17 -8.86 1.10 4.04
C ALA A 17 -9.77 1.84 3.05
N GLY A 18 -9.23 2.68 2.15
CA GLY A 18 -10.02 3.42 1.16
C GLY A 18 -10.89 2.50 0.29
N PRO A 19 -10.30 1.55 -0.44
CA PRO A 19 -11.06 0.59 -1.25
C PRO A 19 -12.08 -0.23 -0.44
N ALA A 20 -11.76 -0.54 0.83
CA ALA A 20 -12.69 -1.26 1.71
C ALA A 20 -13.90 -0.40 2.08
N PHE A 21 -13.70 0.88 2.41
CA PHE A 21 -14.80 1.80 2.70
C PHE A 21 -15.65 2.09 1.46
N ASP A 22 -15.04 2.27 0.29
CA ASP A 22 -15.76 2.45 -0.97
C ASP A 22 -16.68 1.25 -1.29
N ALA A 23 -16.18 0.04 -1.04
CA ALA A 23 -16.95 -1.18 -1.25
C ALA A 23 -18.14 -1.29 -0.28
N LEU A 24 -17.93 -0.92 0.99
CA LEU A 24 -19.00 -0.86 2.00
C LEU A 24 -20.05 0.22 1.68
N GLU A 25 -19.61 1.37 1.17
CA GLU A 25 -20.53 2.46 0.78
C GLU A 25 -21.44 2.03 -0.38
N LYS A 26 -20.88 1.46 -1.44
CA LYS A 26 -21.65 0.94 -2.60
C LYS A 26 -22.63 -0.14 -2.20
N TYR A 27 -22.20 -1.08 -1.35
CA TYR A 27 -23.09 -2.10 -0.82
C TYR A 27 -24.27 -1.50 -0.04
N LYS A 28 -24.01 -0.50 0.82
CA LYS A 28 -25.07 0.17 1.59
C LYS A 28 -26.00 1.04 0.72
N LYS A 29 -25.49 1.63 -0.35
CA LYS A 29 -26.22 2.58 -1.19
C LYS A 29 -27.18 1.91 -2.17
N ASP A 30 -26.70 0.89 -2.87
CA ASP A 30 -27.42 0.29 -3.99
C ASP A 30 -27.37 -1.26 -3.98
N GLY A 31 -26.79 -1.86 -2.95
CA GLY A 31 -26.72 -3.32 -2.81
C GLY A 31 -25.65 -3.98 -3.68
N THR A 32 -24.79 -3.20 -4.33
CA THR A 32 -23.66 -3.75 -5.11
C THR A 32 -22.78 -4.61 -4.22
N MET A 33 -22.68 -5.88 -4.56
CA MET A 33 -21.85 -6.83 -3.82
C MET A 33 -20.37 -6.51 -4.05
N PRO A 34 -19.57 -6.41 -2.97
CA PRO A 34 -18.12 -6.24 -3.12
C PRO A 34 -17.51 -7.46 -3.80
N GLU A 35 -16.40 -7.25 -4.52
CA GLU A 35 -15.63 -8.36 -5.09
C GLU A 35 -15.13 -9.28 -3.97
N LYS A 36 -15.07 -10.59 -4.25
CA LYS A 36 -14.58 -11.57 -3.27
C LYS A 36 -13.09 -11.41 -2.96
N LEU A 37 -12.32 -10.82 -3.88
CA LEU A 37 -10.90 -10.61 -3.74
C LEU A 37 -10.53 -9.26 -4.35
N THR A 38 -9.96 -8.36 -3.53
CA THR A 38 -9.36 -7.12 -3.99
C THR A 38 -7.86 -7.20 -3.77
N LEU A 39 -7.10 -7.26 -4.87
CA LEU A 39 -5.64 -7.30 -4.82
C LEU A 39 -5.09 -5.88 -4.85
N THR A 40 -4.26 -5.57 -3.87
CA THR A 40 -3.60 -4.28 -3.79
C THR A 40 -2.17 -4.35 -4.27
N LYS A 41 -1.71 -3.27 -4.89
CA LYS A 41 -0.36 -3.19 -5.43
C LYS A 41 0.68 -3.36 -4.33
N SER A 42 1.66 -4.21 -4.60
CA SER A 42 2.89 -4.31 -3.83
C SER A 42 4.03 -3.68 -4.63
N THR A 43 4.93 -2.96 -3.97
CA THR A 43 6.03 -2.25 -4.63
C THR A 43 7.37 -2.82 -4.17
N LEU A 44 8.19 -3.25 -5.12
CA LEU A 44 9.55 -3.71 -4.86
C LEU A 44 10.48 -2.50 -4.70
N TYR A 45 11.20 -2.48 -3.58
CA TYR A 45 12.26 -1.53 -3.30
C TYR A 45 13.61 -2.22 -3.22
N LEU A 46 14.61 -1.57 -3.81
CA LEU A 46 16.00 -2.00 -3.85
C LEU A 46 16.89 -0.97 -3.13
N PRO A 47 18.12 -1.33 -2.73
CA PRO A 47 19.00 -0.45 -1.97
C PRO A 47 19.27 0.89 -2.68
N ASP A 48 19.36 0.89 -4.02
CA ASP A 48 19.60 2.08 -4.84
C ASP A 48 18.53 3.17 -4.67
N THR A 49 17.27 2.78 -4.43
CA THR A 49 16.13 3.72 -4.27
C THR A 49 15.74 3.94 -2.81
N ALA A 50 16.43 3.28 -1.86
CA ALA A 50 16.05 3.28 -0.45
C ALA A 50 16.05 4.69 0.18
N LYS A 51 16.94 5.59 -0.27
CA LYS A 51 17.04 6.95 0.27
C LYS A 51 15.89 7.85 -0.12
N GLU A 52 15.59 7.88 -1.39
CA GLU A 52 14.51 8.71 -1.92
C GLU A 52 13.15 8.26 -1.37
N GLU A 53 12.95 6.94 -1.24
CA GLU A 53 11.70 6.38 -0.72
C GLU A 53 11.53 6.61 0.78
N LEU A 54 12.61 6.57 1.56
CA LEU A 54 12.55 6.90 2.98
C LEU A 54 12.19 8.38 3.19
N GLU A 55 12.67 9.29 2.35
CA GLU A 55 12.30 10.71 2.42
C GLU A 55 10.84 10.95 2.05
N LYS A 56 10.31 10.29 1.01
CA LYS A 56 8.89 10.38 0.64
C LYS A 56 7.98 9.86 1.74
N LYS A 57 8.38 8.77 2.42
CA LYS A 57 7.57 8.12 3.47
C LYS A 57 7.51 8.90 4.78
N LYS A 58 8.49 9.77 5.07
CA LYS A 58 8.48 10.64 6.28
C LYS A 58 7.20 11.48 6.41
N ASN A 59 6.58 11.87 5.31
CA ASN A 59 5.36 12.69 5.32
C ASN A 59 4.08 11.85 5.34
N MET A 60 4.16 10.52 5.30
CA MET A 60 2.99 9.65 5.23
C MET A 60 2.38 9.33 6.61
N GLY A 61 3.04 9.76 7.70
CA GLY A 61 2.47 9.74 9.06
C GLY A 61 2.44 8.38 9.74
N TYR A 62 3.20 7.40 9.23
CA TYR A 62 3.46 6.10 9.84
C TYR A 62 4.96 5.78 9.81
#